data_AF-A0A940TTB7-F1
#
_entry.id   AF-A0A940TTB7-F1
#
_cell.length_a   1.000
_cell.length_b   1.000
_cell.length_c   1.000
_cell.angle_alpha   90.00
_cell.angle_beta   90.00
_cell.angle_gamma   90.00
#
_symmetry.space_group_name_H-M   'P 1'
#
loop_
_entity.id
_entity.type
_entity.pdbx_description
1 polymer ?
#
loop_
_entity_poly.entity_id
_entity_poly.type
_entity_poly.pdbx_seq_one_letter_code
_entity_poly.pdbx_strand_id
1 'polypeptide(L)'
;MMKLKIKILLFCFIFILMASSSYSQPSGMGMRKWRGEGPCWSASELNLSPEQRKGLDLIQQAYFREAQLFRLQLFTKNIELRELLTNPTTKVESIRGKYLEIIELQSKQEEKAVEYLIKVRSLLTLEQLKNWCPE
;
A
#
# COMPACT_ATOMS: atom_id res chain seq x y z
N MET A 1 39.05 23.63 -25.15
CA MET A 1 39.09 22.50 -24.20
C MET A 1 38.11 22.61 -23.02
N MET A 2 38.03 23.73 -22.28
CA MET A 2 37.12 23.87 -21.12
C MET A 2 35.63 23.61 -21.43
N LYS A 3 35.11 24.15 -22.55
CA LYS A 3 33.71 23.97 -22.94
C LYS A 3 33.33 22.51 -23.26
N LEU A 4 34.30 21.72 -23.74
CA LEU A 4 34.10 20.29 -24.02
C LEU A 4 34.07 19.48 -22.70
N LYS A 5 34.95 19.81 -21.75
CA LYS A 5 34.95 19.21 -20.41
C LYS A 5 33.66 19.49 -19.65
N ILE A 6 33.12 20.71 -19.74
CA ILE A 6 31.84 21.09 -19.12
C ILE A 6 30.67 20.29 -19.73
N LYS A 7 30.63 20.14 -21.06
CA LYS A 7 29.59 19.33 -21.72
C LYS A 7 29.67 17.85 -21.36
N ILE A 8 30.89 17.30 -21.26
CA ILE A 8 31.11 15.91 -20.81
C ILE A 8 30.64 15.74 -19.37
N LEU A 9 30.96 16.70 -18.49
CA LEU A 9 30.58 16.64 -17.07
C LEU A 9 29.06 16.75 -16.88
N LEU A 10 28.39 17.60 -17.67
CA LEU A 10 26.92 17.70 -17.73
C LEU A 10 26.29 16.40 -18.27
N PHE A 11 26.87 15.79 -19.29
CA PHE A 11 26.39 14.53 -19.85
C PHE A 11 26.52 13.37 -18.85
N CYS A 12 27.64 13.28 -18.13
CA CYS A 12 27.84 12.30 -17.06
C CYS A 12 26.86 12.51 -15.90
N PHE A 13 26.55 13.76 -15.53
CA PHE A 13 25.61 14.07 -14.47
C PHE A 13 24.18 13.62 -14.80
N ILE A 14 23.75 13.77 -16.07
CA ILE A 14 22.44 13.31 -16.54
C ILE A 14 22.35 11.77 -16.52
N PHE A 15 23.44 11.07 -16.84
CA PHE A 15 23.48 9.61 -16.79
C PHE A 15 23.36 9.04 -15.37
N ILE A 16 23.91 9.73 -14.37
CA ILE A 16 23.83 9.32 -12.96
C ILE A 16 22.40 9.43 -12.42
N LEU A 17 21.61 10.41 -12.89
CA LEU A 17 20.20 10.60 -12.49
C LEU A 17 19.25 9.54 -13.05
N MET A 18 19.61 8.83 -14.13
CA MET A 18 18.80 7.75 -14.70
C MET A 18 19.11 6.37 -14.08
N ALA A 19 20.23 6.25 -13.37
CA ALA A 19 20.66 4.99 -12.74
C ALA A 19 20.07 4.79 -11.33
N SER A 20 19.36 5.76 -10.77
CA SER A 20 18.60 5.58 -9.53
C SER A 20 17.34 4.76 -9.81
N SER A 21 17.51 3.44 -9.87
CA SER A 21 16.41 2.51 -9.67
C SER A 21 15.91 2.69 -8.23
N SER A 22 14.83 3.44 -8.08
CA SER A 22 14.01 3.45 -6.88
C SER A 22 13.50 2.03 -6.66
N TYR A 23 14.21 1.26 -5.85
CA TYR A 23 13.67 0.04 -5.26
C TYR A 23 12.52 0.47 -4.36
N SER A 24 11.30 0.46 -4.91
CA SER A 24 10.11 0.46 -4.08
C SER A 24 10.16 -0.80 -3.22
N GLN A 25 10.38 -0.65 -1.92
CA GLN A 25 10.10 -1.75 -1.00
C GLN A 25 8.63 -2.13 -1.18
N PRO A 26 8.30 -3.43 -1.33
CA PRO A 26 6.91 -3.83 -1.42
C PRO A 26 6.21 -3.35 -0.14
N SER A 27 5.21 -2.48 -0.31
CA SER A 27 4.47 -1.92 0.80
C SER A 27 3.63 -3.02 1.43
N GLY A 28 3.90 -3.32 2.70
CA GLY A 28 3.01 -4.12 3.53
C GLY A 28 3.17 -5.62 3.36
N MET A 29 3.14 -6.33 4.48
CA MET A 29 2.84 -7.75 4.52
C MET A 29 1.47 -7.95 3.89
N GLY A 30 1.43 -8.24 2.59
CA GLY A 30 0.24 -8.77 1.94
C GLY A 30 -0.22 -10.02 2.68
N MET A 31 -1.52 -10.29 2.65
CA MET A 31 -2.11 -11.49 3.24
C MET A 31 -1.29 -12.71 2.81
N ARG A 32 -0.71 -13.45 3.77
CA ARG A 32 0.07 -14.66 3.47
C ARG A 32 -0.81 -15.57 2.63
N LYS A 33 -0.30 -16.02 1.47
CA LYS A 33 -0.99 -17.00 0.61
C LYS A 33 -1.56 -18.11 1.49
N TRP A 34 -2.87 -18.32 1.39
CA TRP A 34 -3.55 -19.41 2.08
C TRP A 34 -2.83 -20.72 1.71
N ARG A 35 -2.28 -21.40 2.72
CA ARG A 35 -1.36 -22.52 2.52
C ARG A 35 -2.15 -23.70 1.94
N GLY A 36 -1.86 -24.09 0.69
CA GLY A 36 -2.37 -25.33 0.08
C GLY A 36 -3.24 -25.16 -1.16
N GLU A 37 -3.51 -23.93 -1.60
CA GLU A 37 -4.25 -23.69 -2.84
C GLU A 37 -3.29 -23.62 -4.05
N GLY A 38 -3.76 -24.10 -5.20
CA GLY A 38 -3.01 -24.02 -6.47
C GLY A 38 -2.75 -22.56 -6.88
N PRO A 39 -2.19 -22.31 -8.08
CA PRO A 39 -2.01 -20.94 -8.55
C PRO A 39 -3.35 -20.20 -8.60
N CYS A 40 -3.57 -19.26 -7.68
CA CYS A 40 -4.64 -18.27 -7.75
C CYS A 40 -4.10 -16.93 -8.27
N TRP A 41 -5.00 -16.05 -8.68
CA TRP A 41 -4.72 -14.78 -9.37
C TRP A 41 -5.38 -13.61 -8.67
N SER A 42 -4.78 -12.42 -8.78
CA SER A 42 -5.44 -11.18 -8.37
C SER A 42 -6.70 -10.95 -9.21
N ALA A 43 -7.65 -10.16 -8.71
CA ALA A 43 -8.90 -9.90 -9.43
C ALA A 43 -8.68 -9.31 -10.84
N SER A 44 -7.64 -8.48 -11.02
CA SER A 44 -7.27 -7.87 -12.30
C SER A 44 -6.69 -8.84 -13.33
N GLU A 45 -6.16 -9.98 -12.88
CA GLU A 45 -5.56 -11.01 -13.73
C GLU A 45 -6.58 -12.06 -14.19
N LEU A 46 -7.80 -12.01 -13.66
CA LEU A 46 -8.89 -12.88 -14.09
C LEU A 46 -9.42 -12.45 -15.46
N ASN A 47 -10.09 -13.38 -16.15
CA ASN A 47 -10.79 -13.13 -17.41
C ASN A 47 -12.07 -12.31 -17.17
N LEU A 48 -11.93 -11.03 -16.81
CA LEU A 48 -13.03 -10.12 -16.53
C LEU A 48 -13.71 -9.63 -17.82
N SER A 49 -15.03 -9.49 -17.80
CA SER A 49 -15.77 -8.75 -18.83
C SER A 49 -15.40 -7.26 -18.81
N PRO A 50 -15.68 -6.50 -19.88
CA PRO A 50 -15.50 -5.06 -19.89
C PRO A 50 -16.23 -4.34 -18.75
N GLU A 51 -17.44 -4.78 -18.41
CA GLU A 51 -18.25 -4.25 -17.32
C GLU A 51 -17.64 -4.57 -15.95
N GLN A 52 -17.20 -5.81 -15.74
CA GLN A 52 -16.52 -6.23 -14.51
C GLN A 52 -15.23 -5.44 -14.30
N ARG A 53 -14.43 -5.23 -15.36
CA ARG A 53 -13.20 -4.45 -15.29
C ARG A 53 -13.46 -3.01 -14.89
N LYS A 54 -14.44 -2.36 -15.51
CA LYS A 54 -14.86 -1.00 -15.14
C LYS A 54 -15.35 -0.93 -13.69
N GLY A 55 -16.09 -1.94 -13.23
CA GLY A 55 -16.52 -2.06 -11.84
C GLY A 55 -15.34 -2.19 -10.88
N LEU A 56 -14.36 -3.04 -11.21
CA LEU A 56 -13.16 -3.24 -10.43
C LEU A 56 -12.35 -1.94 -10.31
N ASP A 57 -12.16 -1.22 -11.42
CA ASP A 57 -11.44 0.06 -11.44
C ASP A 57 -12.07 1.09 -10.50
N LEU A 58 -13.40 1.20 -10.50
CA LEU A 58 -14.13 2.11 -9.62
C LEU A 58 -13.95 1.74 -8.14
N ILE A 59 -14.05 0.45 -7.81
CA ILE A 59 -13.86 -0.06 -6.45
C ILE A 59 -12.43 0.22 -5.98
N GLN A 60 -11.43 -0.08 -6.81
CA GLN A 60 -10.01 0.15 -6.50
C GLN A 60 -9.70 1.63 -6.31
N GLN A 61 -10.19 2.50 -7.19
CA GLN A 61 -9.99 3.95 -7.03
C GLN A 61 -10.61 4.50 -5.75
N ALA A 62 -11.82 4.04 -5.39
CA ALA A 62 -12.46 4.44 -4.14
C ALA A 62 -11.63 3.98 -2.93
N TYR A 63 -11.26 2.70 -2.89
CA TYR A 63 -10.44 2.14 -1.82
C TYR A 63 -9.08 2.85 -1.71
N PHE A 64 -8.39 3.11 -2.82
CA PHE A 64 -7.10 3.80 -2.79
C PHE A 64 -7.21 5.21 -2.23
N ARG A 65 -8.25 5.98 -2.59
CA ARG A 65 -8.45 7.32 -2.02
C ARG A 65 -8.63 7.27 -0.49
N GLU A 66 -9.43 6.33 0.00
CA GLU A 66 -9.65 6.14 1.44
C GLU A 66 -8.37 5.65 2.14
N ALA A 67 -7.68 4.67 1.56
CA ALA A 67 -6.45 4.09 2.08
C ALA A 67 -5.31 5.10 2.22
N GLN A 68 -5.23 6.10 1.34
CA GLN A 68 -4.23 7.18 1.45
C GLN A 68 -4.42 8.00 2.72
N LEU A 69 -5.67 8.28 3.12
CA LEU A 69 -5.93 9.01 4.37
C LEU A 69 -5.46 8.23 5.59
N PHE A 70 -5.73 6.92 5.63
CA PHE A 70 -5.24 6.04 6.70
C PHE A 70 -3.71 6.02 6.78
N ARG A 71 -3.02 5.91 5.63
CA ARG A 71 -1.55 5.92 5.57
C ARG A 71 -0.96 7.21 6.15
N LEU A 72 -1.52 8.37 5.79
CA LEU A 72 -1.07 9.65 6.31
C LEU A 72 -1.27 9.76 7.82
N GLN A 73 -2.46 9.38 8.30
CA GLN A 73 -2.77 9.43 9.73
C GLN A 73 -1.90 8.47 10.55
N LEU A 74 -1.68 7.25 10.05
CA LEU A 74 -0.77 6.29 10.68
C LEU A 74 0.66 6.81 10.70
N PHE A 75 1.14 7.40 9.60
CA PHE A 75 2.48 7.99 9.55
C PHE A 75 2.68 9.06 10.62
N THR A 76 1.75 10.01 10.72
CA THR A 76 1.78 11.06 11.75
C THR A 76 1.77 10.48 13.16
N LYS A 77 0.85 9.56 13.47
CA LYS A 77 0.76 8.96 14.80
C LYS A 77 2.00 8.14 15.17
N ASN A 78 2.65 7.49 14.21
CA ASN A 78 3.91 6.78 14.45
C ASN A 78 5.08 7.73 14.76
N ILE A 79 5.11 8.92 14.14
CA ILE A 79 6.06 9.98 14.51
C ILE A 79 5.80 10.46 15.94
N GLU A 80 4.55 10.76 16.27
CA GLU A 80 4.15 11.17 17.62
C GLU A 80 4.52 10.11 18.67
N LEU A 81 4.26 8.83 18.40
CA LEU A 81 4.64 7.74 19.28
C LEU A 81 6.17 7.68 19.48
N ARG A 82 6.95 7.85 18.40
CA ARG A 82 8.41 7.89 18.48
C ARG A 82 8.88 9.04 19.36
N GLU A 83 8.32 10.23 19.19
CA GLU A 83 8.65 11.39 20.02
C GLU A 83 8.41 11.10 21.51
N LEU A 84 7.22 10.57 21.84
CA LEU A 84 6.84 10.18 23.20
C LEU A 84 7.80 9.16 23.81
N LEU A 85 8.22 8.14 23.04
CA LEU A 85 9.16 7.11 23.48
C LEU A 85 10.57 7.65 23.73
N THR A 86 11.00 8.68 23.00
CA THR A 86 12.35 9.25 23.11
C THR A 86 12.45 10.39 24.12
N ASN A 87 11.32 10.94 24.57
CA ASN A 87 11.30 11.99 25.59
C ASN A 87 11.33 11.36 27.01
N PRO A 88 12.40 11.60 27.80
CA PRO A 88 12.58 10.99 29.12
C PRO A 88 11.57 11.45 30.18
N THR A 89 10.82 12.53 29.92
CA THR A 89 9.81 13.08 30.83
C THR A 89 8.40 12.56 30.57
N THR A 90 8.21 11.80 29.48
CA THR A 90 6.90 11.30 29.08
C THR A 90 6.39 10.25 30.06
N LYS A 91 5.11 10.34 30.41
CA LYS A 91 4.42 9.32 31.23
C LYS A 91 4.09 8.08 30.39
N VAL A 92 4.17 6.91 31.02
CA VAL A 92 3.86 5.62 30.38
C VAL A 92 2.44 5.59 29.82
N GLU A 93 1.49 6.23 30.50
CA GLU A 93 0.09 6.32 30.08
C GLU A 93 -0.07 7.06 28.76
N SER A 94 0.71 8.12 28.52
CA SER A 94 0.70 8.86 27.26
C SER A 94 1.21 8.01 26.09
N ILE A 95 2.26 7.22 26.32
CA ILE A 95 2.80 6.29 25.32
C ILE A 95 1.75 5.23 24.97
N ARG A 96 1.13 4.61 25.99
CA ARG A 96 0.08 3.61 25.80
C ARG A 96 -1.14 4.18 25.08
N GLY A 97 -1.59 5.38 25.46
CA GLY A 97 -2.69 6.06 24.79
C GLY A 97 -2.42 6.26 23.30
N LYS A 98 -1.23 6.75 22.94
CA LYS A 98 -0.85 6.95 21.54
C LYS A 98 -0.77 5.63 20.77
N TYR A 99 -0.24 4.57 21.38
CA TYR A 99 -0.21 3.24 20.76
C TYR A 99 -1.62 2.70 20.50
N LEU A 100 -2.57 2.88 21.42
CA LEU A 100 -3.96 2.46 21.23
C LEU A 100 -4.65 3.21 20.08
N GLU A 101 -4.38 4.51 19.91
CA GLU A 101 -4.88 5.27 18.76
C GLU A 101 -4.38 4.70 17.42
N ILE A 102 -3.14 4.21 17.36
CA ILE A 102 -2.59 3.56 16.16
C ILE A 102 -3.33 2.25 15.89
N ILE A 103 -3.53 1.43 16.93
CA ILE A 103 -4.22 0.14 16.80
C ILE A 103 -5.67 0.33 16.35
N GLU A 104 -6.40 1.30 16.92
CA GLU A 104 -7.76 1.63 16.49
C GLU A 104 -7.79 2.03 15.00
N LEU A 105 -6.82 2.84 14.57
CA LEU A 105 -6.74 3.29 13.19
C LEU A 105 -6.40 2.14 12.23
N GLN A 106 -5.50 1.23 12.62
CA GLN A 106 -5.19 0.01 11.87
C GLN A 106 -6.41 -0.89 11.75
N SER A 107 -7.17 -1.08 12.83
CA SER A 107 -8.40 -1.87 12.81
C SER A 107 -9.43 -1.30 11.82
N LYS A 108 -9.62 0.02 11.78
CA LYS A 108 -10.48 0.68 10.80
C LYS A 108 -10.00 0.49 9.36
N GLN A 109 -8.68 0.51 9.15
CA GLN A 109 -8.11 0.25 7.83
C GLN A 109 -8.35 -1.20 7.39
N GLU A 110 -8.19 -2.17 8.29
CA GLU A 110 -8.47 -3.59 8.01
C GLU A 110 -9.94 -3.83 7.68
N GLU A 111 -10.87 -3.22 8.42
CA GLU A 111 -12.30 -3.27 8.11
C GLU A 111 -12.59 -2.79 6.68
N LYS A 112 -11.97 -1.67 6.26
CA LYS A 112 -12.10 -1.14 4.90
C LYS A 112 -11.48 -2.04 3.84
N ALA A 113 -10.38 -2.72 4.15
CA ALA A 113 -9.81 -3.72 3.25
C ALA A 113 -10.77 -4.91 3.05
N VAL A 114 -11.43 -5.38 4.11
CA VAL A 114 -12.45 -6.45 4.00
C VAL A 114 -13.67 -5.98 3.20
N GLU A 115 -14.16 -4.75 3.43
CA GLU A 115 -15.24 -4.17 2.62
C GLU A 115 -14.87 -4.10 1.12
N TYR A 116 -13.63 -3.72 0.81
CA TYR A 116 -13.10 -3.73 -0.55
C TYR A 116 -13.15 -5.15 -1.15
N LEU A 117 -12.67 -6.16 -0.43
CA LEU A 117 -12.70 -7.56 -0.88
C LEU A 117 -14.13 -8.06 -1.10
N ILE A 118 -15.09 -7.70 -0.24
CA ILE A 118 -16.51 -8.05 -0.40
C ILE A 118 -17.07 -7.43 -1.69
N LYS A 119 -16.73 -6.18 -1.99
CA LYS A 119 -17.15 -5.51 -3.23
C LYS A 119 -16.54 -6.19 -4.45
N VAL A 120 -15.24 -6.53 -4.42
CA VAL A 120 -14.59 -7.27 -5.51
C VAL A 120 -15.27 -8.63 -5.71
N ARG A 121 -15.48 -9.40 -4.64
CA ARG A 121 -16.16 -10.70 -4.66
C ARG A 121 -17.52 -10.62 -5.36
N SER A 122 -18.27 -9.54 -5.13
CA SER A 122 -19.60 -9.34 -5.73
C SER A 122 -19.60 -9.15 -7.24
N LEU A 123 -18.46 -8.78 -7.83
CA LEU A 123 -18.31 -8.64 -9.28
C LEU A 123 -18.00 -9.97 -9.97
N LEU A 124 -17.40 -10.93 -9.25
CA LEU A 124 -16.83 -12.13 -9.84
C LEU A 124 -17.87 -13.24 -10.01
N THR A 125 -17.73 -14.01 -11.09
CA THR A 125 -18.51 -15.24 -11.30
C THR A 125 -18.01 -16.37 -10.41
N LEU A 126 -18.80 -17.44 -10.26
CA LEU A 126 -18.40 -18.63 -9.50
C LEU A 126 -17.10 -19.26 -10.02
N GLU A 127 -16.87 -19.23 -11.33
CA GLU A 127 -15.64 -19.76 -11.93
C GLU A 127 -14.43 -18.87 -11.65
N GLN A 128 -14.62 -17.54 -11.73
CA GLN A 128 -13.58 -16.57 -11.39
C GLN A 128 -13.19 -16.67 -9.90
N LEU A 129 -14.17 -16.85 -9.00
CA LEU A 129 -13.93 -16.97 -7.56
C LEU A 129 -13.05 -18.18 -7.19
N LYS A 130 -13.15 -19.30 -7.91
CA LYS A 130 -12.29 -20.48 -7.67
C LYS A 130 -10.81 -20.20 -7.91
N ASN A 131 -10.51 -19.19 -8.72
CA ASN A 131 -9.15 -18.83 -9.13
C ASN A 131 -8.69 -17.51 -8.52
N TRP A 132 -9.48 -16.88 -7.64
CA TRP A 132 -9.21 -15.56 -7.10
C TRP A 132 -8.43 -15.65 -5.77
N CYS A 133 -7.28 -14.99 -5.68
CA CYS A 133 -6.63 -14.68 -4.40
C CYS A 133 -7.22 -13.36 -3.86
N PRO A 134 -7.96 -13.36 -2.73
CA PRO A 134 -8.25 -12.12 -2.03
C PRO A 134 -6.95 -11.59 -1.42
N GLU A 135 -6.46 -10.45 -1.91
CA GLU A 135 -5.24 -9.76 -1.47
C GLU A 135 -5.54 -8.40 -0.83
#